data_AF-A0A7C3P027-F1
#
_entry.id   AF-A0A7C3P027-F1
#
_cell.length_a   1.000
_cell.length_b   1.000
_cell.length_c   1.000
_cell.angle_alpha   90.00
_cell.angle_beta   90.00
_cell.angle_gamma   90.00
#
_symmetry.space_group_name_H-M   'P 1'
#
loop_
_entity.id
_entity.type
_entity.pdbx_description
1 polymer ?
#
loop_
_entity_poly.entity_id
_entity_poly.type
_entity_poly.pdbx_seq_one_letter_code
_entity_poly.pdbx_strand_id
1 'polypeptide(L)' 'MSTYNDVINQRLQCLKKDRNCRVLDFLRSRPPGEPTNEPAVGLACRMSRLQVKFALYDLASVGLAASQGRTCWADPY' A
#
# COMPACT_ATOMS: atom_id res chain seq x y z
N MET A 1 -3.66 -18.75 12.48
CA MET A 1 -3.68 -17.82 11.33
C MET A 1 -5.11 -17.30 11.19
N SER A 2 -5.45 -16.00 11.28
CA SER A 2 -4.63 -14.79 11.23
C SER A 2 -5.35 -13.58 11.87
N THR A 3 -5.09 -13.29 13.15
CA THR A 3 -5.48 -12.01 13.80
C THR A 3 -4.94 -10.78 13.05
N TYR A 4 -3.80 -10.94 12.36
CA TYR A 4 -3.17 -9.87 11.60
C TYR A 4 -3.96 -9.45 10.35
N ASN A 5 -4.41 -10.40 9.53
CA ASN A 5 -5.24 -10.11 8.36
C ASN A 5 -6.56 -9.45 8.77
N ASP A 6 -7.10 -9.80 9.94
CA ASP A 6 -8.31 -9.16 10.47
C ASP A 6 -8.06 -7.69 10.84
N VAL A 7 -6.94 -7.37 11.50
CA VAL A 7 -6.55 -5.98 11.80
C VAL A 7 -6.34 -5.17 10.52
N ILE A 8 -5.75 -5.77 9.49
CA ILE A 8 -5.56 -5.10 8.19
C ILE A 8 -6.89 -4.87 7.50
N ASN A 9 -7.75 -5.89 7.44
CA ASN A 9 -9.08 -5.78 6.88
C ASN A 9 -9.90 -4.71 7.61
N GLN A 10 -9.76 -4.61 8.94
CA GLN A 10 -10.39 -3.56 9.73
C GLN A 10 -9.85 -2.15 9.37
N ARG A 11 -8.52 -2.01 9.22
CA ARG A 11 -7.89 -0.74 8.78
C ARG A 11 -8.25 -0.36 7.34
N LEU A 12 -8.36 -1.34 6.44
CA LEU A 12 -8.81 -1.15 5.04
C LEU A 12 -10.30 -0.86 4.94
N GLN A 13 -11.13 -1.43 5.81
CA GLN A 13 -12.56 -1.12 5.90
C GLN A 13 -12.78 0.35 6.27
N CYS A 14 -11.90 0.96 7.07
CA CYS A 14 -11.92 2.40 7.31
C CYS A 14 -11.57 3.22 6.06
N LEU A 15 -10.88 2.64 5.07
CA LEU A 15 -10.44 3.28 3.84
C LEU A 15 -11.36 3.06 2.62
N LYS A 16 -12.36 2.14 2.70
CA LYS A 16 -13.44 1.83 1.71
C LYS A 16 -13.12 2.08 0.23
N LYS A 17 -11.95 1.68 -0.26
CA LYS A 17 -11.54 1.93 -1.65
C LYS A 17 -10.76 0.75 -2.21
N ASP A 18 -11.29 0.13 -3.26
CA ASP A 18 -10.64 -0.97 -4.02
C ASP A 18 -9.22 -0.65 -4.48
N ARG A 19 -8.93 0.64 -4.65
CA ARG A 19 -7.59 1.10 -5.01
C ARG A 19 -6.55 0.87 -3.92
N ASN A 20 -6.92 1.01 -2.65
CA ASN A 20 -5.97 0.88 -1.54
C ASN A 20 -5.63 -0.60 -1.33
N CYS A 21 -6.60 -1.50 -1.49
CA CYS A 21 -6.35 -2.96 -1.45
C CYS A 21 -5.37 -3.38 -2.55
N ARG A 22 -5.59 -2.95 -3.81
CA ARG A 22 -4.69 -3.28 -4.92
C ARG A 22 -3.26 -2.82 -4.73
N VAL A 23 -3.08 -1.63 -4.15
CA VAL A 23 -1.74 -1.10 -3.84
C VAL A 23 -1.09 -1.88 -2.71
N LEU A 24 -1.84 -2.20 -1.66
CA LEU A 24 -1.34 -2.99 -0.53
C LEU A 24 -0.95 -4.41 -0.96
N ASP A 25 -1.79 -5.08 -1.75
CA ASP A 25 -1.52 -6.41 -2.28
C ASP A 25 -0.24 -6.43 -3.12
N PHE A 26 0.01 -5.37 -3.90
CA PHE A 26 1.25 -5.23 -4.66
C PHE A 26 2.47 -4.98 -3.77
N LEU A 27 2.36 -4.18 -2.71
CA LEU A 27 3.48 -4.01 -1.77
C LEU A 27 3.82 -5.32 -1.05
N ARG A 28 2.81 -6.15 -0.77
CA ARG A 28 2.93 -7.47 -0.11
C ARG A 28 3.41 -8.60 -0.99
N SER A 29 3.27 -8.48 -2.29
CA SER A 29 3.86 -9.47 -3.20
C SER A 29 5.39 -9.37 -3.23
N ARG A 30 5.96 -8.36 -2.56
CA ARG A 30 7.39 -8.13 -2.43
C ARG A 30 7.88 -8.48 -1.01
N PRO A 31 9.18 -8.78 -0.85
CA PRO A 31 9.78 -8.91 0.46
C PRO A 31 9.54 -7.68 1.35
N PRO A 32 9.29 -7.89 2.66
CA PRO A 32 9.05 -6.81 3.60
C PRO A 32 10.26 -5.87 3.67
N GLY A 33 9.99 -4.57 3.74
CA GLY A 33 11.03 -3.55 3.75
C GLY A 33 11.72 -3.30 2.39
N GLU A 34 11.39 -4.04 1.33
CA GLU A 34 11.95 -3.77 -0.01
C GLU A 34 11.26 -2.55 -0.65
N PRO A 35 12.00 -1.45 -0.90
CA PRO A 35 11.42 -0.23 -1.45
C PRO A 35 10.96 -0.42 -2.90
N THR A 36 9.78 0.13 -3.20
CA THR A 36 9.23 0.20 -4.55
C THR A 36 8.83 1.63 -4.91
N ASN A 37 9.10 2.00 -6.15
CA ASN A 37 8.85 3.36 -6.62
C ASN A 37 7.38 3.55 -7.02
N GLU A 38 6.79 4.72 -6.77
CA GLU A 38 5.41 5.06 -7.17
C GLU A 38 5.06 4.72 -8.63
N PRO A 39 5.93 4.94 -9.63
CA PRO A 39 5.62 4.57 -11.01
C PRO A 39 5.43 3.05 -11.22
N ALA A 40 6.20 2.22 -10.50
CA ALA A 40 6.08 0.77 -10.59
C ALA A 40 4.75 0.29 -9.97
N VAL A 41 4.35 0.89 -8.84
CA VAL A 41 3.03 0.66 -8.23
C VAL A 41 1.92 1.05 -9.20
N GLY A 42 2.01 2.21 -9.85
CA GLY A 42 1.01 2.68 -10.81
C GLY A 42 0.84 1.77 -12.01
N LEU A 43 1.95 1.26 -12.55
CA LEU A 43 1.94 0.30 -13.64
C LEU A 43 1.28 -1.02 -13.22
N ALA A 44 1.67 -1.57 -12.06
CA ALA A 44 1.13 -2.84 -11.56
C ALA A 44 -0.35 -2.75 -11.19
N CYS A 45 -0.77 -1.67 -10.54
CA CYS A 45 -2.15 -1.49 -10.09
C CYS A 45 -3.08 -0.88 -11.15
N ARG A 46 -2.54 -0.54 -12.34
CA ARG A 46 -3.23 0.17 -13.44
C ARG A 46 -3.89 1.47 -12.96
N MET A 47 -3.10 2.33 -12.34
CA MET A 47 -3.55 3.58 -11.72
C MET A 47 -2.81 4.79 -12.24
N SER A 48 -3.48 5.95 -12.21
CA SER A 48 -2.80 7.22 -12.46
C SER A 48 -1.84 7.56 -11.31
N ARG A 49 -0.82 8.36 -11.60
CA ARG A 49 0.14 8.85 -10.59
C ARG A 49 -0.55 9.47 -9.37
N LEU A 50 -1.63 10.22 -9.60
CA LEU A 50 -2.37 10.87 -8.53
C LEU A 50 -3.13 9.84 -7.65
N GLN A 51 -3.73 8.82 -8.27
CA GLN A 51 -4.40 7.74 -7.55
C GLN A 51 -3.43 6.92 -6.71
N VAL A 52 -2.26 6.59 -7.26
CA VAL A 52 -1.18 5.89 -6.54
C VAL A 52 -0.73 6.70 -5.34
N LYS A 53 -0.46 8.00 -5.53
CA LYS A 53 -0.05 8.88 -4.46
C LYS A 53 -1.09 8.89 -3.34
N PHE A 54 -2.36 9.16 -3.66
CA PHE A 54 -3.41 9.13 -2.65
C PHE A 54 -3.54 7.78 -1.95
N ALA A 55 -3.47 6.66 -2.68
CA ALA A 55 -3.57 5.33 -2.09
C ALA A 55 -2.41 5.01 -1.14
N LEU A 56 -1.17 5.39 -1.51
CA LEU A 56 0.01 5.18 -0.67
C LEU A 56 -0.03 6.02 0.60
N TYR A 57 -0.44 7.30 0.50
CA TYR A 57 -0.62 8.15 1.68
C TYR A 57 -1.79 7.68 2.56
N ASP A 58 -2.91 7.26 1.97
CA ASP A 58 -4.04 6.66 2.70
C ASP A 58 -3.57 5.42 3.49
N LEU A 59 -2.84 4.50 2.86
CA LEU A 59 -2.28 3.30 3.49
C LEU A 59 -1.25 3.63 4.58
N ALA A 60 -0.41 4.64 4.34
CA ALA A 60 0.58 5.08 5.31
C ALA A 60 -0.06 5.70 6.55
N SER A 61 -1.17 6.42 6.40
CA SER A 61 -1.92 7.02 7.51
C SER A 61 -2.45 5.98 8.52
N VAL A 62 -2.66 4.74 8.06
CA VAL A 62 -3.09 3.61 8.89
C VAL A 62 -1.96 2.62 9.18
N GLY A 63 -0.71 2.98 8.84
CA GLY A 63 0.48 2.19 9.07
C GLY A 63 0.58 0.90 8.24
N LEU A 64 -0.09 0.85 7.08
CA LEU A 64 -0.03 -0.29 6.15
C LEU A 64 0.97 -0.10 5.01
N ALA A 65 1.62 1.06 4.94
CA ALA A 65 2.71 1.34 4.01
C ALA A 65 3.70 2.30 4.68
N ALA A 66 4.99 2.15 4.40
CA ALA A 66 6.04 3.02 4.90
C ALA A 66 6.74 3.73 3.74
N SER A 67 6.92 5.05 3.86
CA SER A 67 7.72 5.84 2.93
C SER A 67 9.21 5.68 3.26
N GLN A 68 10.00 5.23 2.29
CA GLN A 68 11.47 5.13 2.35
C GLN A 68 12.14 6.20 1.48
N GLY A 69 11.58 7.42 1.47
CA GLY A 69 12.08 8.55 0.68
C GLY A 69 10.97 9.24 -0.13
N ARG A 70 11.36 10.12 -1.06
CA ARG A 70 10.38 10.97 -1.78
C ARG A 70 9.41 10.22 -2.69
N THR A 71 9.80 9.04 -3.18
CA THR A 71 9.03 8.27 -4.17
C THR A 71 9.02 6.76 -3.91
N CYS A 72 9.64 6.31 -2.83
CA CYS A 72 9.83 4.89 -2.53
C CYS A 72 8.96 4.48 -1.34
N TRP A 73 8.29 3.34 -1.47
CA TRP A 73 7.31 2.84 -0.51
C TRP A 73 7.48 1.33 -0.34
N ALA A 74 7.26 0.84 0.87
CA ALA A 74 7.37 -0.57 1.21
C ALA A 74 6.25 -1.00 2.16
N ASP A 75 5.93 -2.29 2.21
CA ASP A 75 5.22 -2.86 3.37
C ASP A 75 6.20 -2.91 4.55
N PRO A 76 5.87 -2.27 5.70
CA PRO A 76 6.73 -2.30 6.90
C PRO A 76 6.74 -3.63 7.65
N TYR A 77 5.87 -4.58 7.26
CA TYR A 77 5.68 -5.88 7.90
C TYR A 77 5.85 -7.00 6.89
#